data_AF-A0A8T2CZI7-F1
#
_entry.id   AF-A0A8T2CZI7-F1
#
_cell.length_a   1.000
_cell.length_b   1.000
_cell.length_c   1.000
_cell.angle_alpha   90.00
_cell.angle_beta   90.00
_cell.angle_gamma   90.00
#
_symmetry.space_group_name_H-M   'P 1'
#
loop_
_entity.id
_entity.type
_entity.pdbx_description
1 polymer ?
#
loop_
_entity_poly.entity_id
_entity_poly.type
_entity_poly.pdbx_seq_one_letter_code
_entity_poly.pdbx_strand_id
1 'polypeptide(L)'
;MIGAVNSVEAVITSIQGLSGSPEDLSALHDLLRGAQDSLRAEPGVNFSTLDQLDASKHSLGYLYFLEVLTCGPVSKEKAAYEIPIIARFINSCDAGQIRLASYKFVSLCKILKDHVIALGDPLRGVGPLLNAVQKLQVSSKRLTALHPDVLQLCLQAKSYKSGFSILSDDIVEIDQPRDFFLYSYYGGMICIGLKRFQKALELLYNVVTAPMHQVNAIALEAYKKYILVSLIHNGQFTNTLPKCASTAAQRSFKNYTGPYIELGNCYNDGKIGELEALVVARNAEFEEDKNLGLVKQAVSSLYKRNILRLTQKYLTLSLQDIANMVQLGNAKEAEMHVLQMIQDGQIHALINQKDGMVRFLEDPEQYKSSEMIEIMDSVIQRTIGLSKNLLAMDESLSCDPLYLGKVGRERQRYDFGDDFDTVPQKFSM
;
A
#
# COMPACT_ATOMS: atom_id res chain seq x y z
N MET A 1 -7.40 -1.74 -52.32
CA MET A 1 -5.99 -1.35 -52.53
C MET A 1 -5.19 -1.93 -51.39
N ILE A 2 -4.26 -2.82 -51.74
CA ILE A 2 -3.46 -3.64 -50.83
C ILE A 2 -2.53 -2.69 -50.05
N GLY A 3 -2.64 -2.69 -48.72
CA GLY A 3 -1.86 -1.83 -47.84
C GLY A 3 -0.36 -2.08 -48.02
N ALA A 4 0.42 -1.00 -48.09
CA ALA A 4 1.87 -1.09 -48.16
C ALA A 4 2.38 -1.92 -46.97
N VAL A 5 3.07 -3.02 -47.29
CA VAL A 5 3.90 -3.72 -46.31
C VAL A 5 5.04 -2.76 -45.98
N ASN A 6 4.93 -2.04 -44.87
CA ASN A 6 6.03 -1.24 -44.36
C ASN A 6 7.14 -2.23 -43.97
N SER A 7 8.20 -2.33 -44.77
CA SER A 7 9.35 -3.15 -44.44
C SER A 7 9.91 -2.75 -43.07
N VAL A 8 10.48 -3.72 -42.34
CA VAL A 8 11.05 -3.47 -41.00
C VAL A 8 12.05 -2.31 -41.02
N GLU A 9 12.87 -2.20 -42.07
CA GLU A 9 13.82 -1.10 -42.28
C GLU A 9 13.14 0.27 -42.45
N ALA A 10 12.00 0.33 -43.15
CA ALA A 10 11.23 1.56 -43.29
C ALA A 10 10.69 2.03 -41.93
N VAL A 11 10.19 1.09 -41.11
CA VAL A 11 9.71 1.38 -39.75
C VAL A 11 10.84 1.90 -38.87
N ILE A 12 12.03 1.28 -38.91
CA ILE A 12 13.21 1.74 -38.16
C ILE A 12 13.61 3.16 -38.58
N THR A 13 13.64 3.43 -39.88
CA THR A 13 13.97 4.75 -40.42
C THR A 13 12.97 5.80 -39.94
N SER A 14 11.67 5.47 -39.94
CA SER A 14 10.64 6.35 -39.39
C SER A 14 10.80 6.59 -37.89
N ILE A 15 11.17 5.57 -37.10
CA ILE A 15 11.45 5.73 -35.67
C ILE A 15 12.62 6.71 -35.46
N GLN A 16 13.73 6.52 -36.18
CA GLN A 16 14.92 7.38 -36.06
C GLN A 16 14.62 8.83 -36.45
N GLY A 17 13.77 9.05 -37.46
CA GLY A 17 13.40 10.40 -37.92
C GLY A 17 12.37 11.10 -37.04
N LEU A 18 11.42 10.38 -36.45
CA LEU A 18 10.24 10.96 -35.79
C LEU A 18 10.31 10.96 -34.25
N SER A 19 11.40 10.49 -33.65
CA SER A 19 11.53 10.45 -32.18
C SER A 19 11.96 11.79 -31.54
N GLY A 20 12.17 12.84 -32.34
CA GLY A 20 12.80 14.09 -31.90
C GLY A 20 11.87 15.18 -31.38
N SER A 21 10.59 15.20 -31.79
CA SER A 21 9.63 16.26 -31.41
C SER A 21 8.29 15.68 -30.91
N PRO A 22 7.52 16.39 -30.06
CA PRO A 22 6.22 15.91 -29.57
C PRO A 22 5.18 15.67 -30.68
N GLU A 23 5.18 16.50 -31.72
CA GLU A 23 4.26 16.40 -32.86
C GLU A 23 4.59 15.16 -33.70
N ASP A 24 5.88 14.94 -33.96
CA ASP A 24 6.37 13.76 -34.67
C ASP A 24 6.13 12.47 -33.87
N LEU A 25 6.23 12.53 -32.54
CA LEU A 25 5.97 11.38 -31.66
C LEU A 25 4.51 10.90 -31.72
N SER A 26 3.55 11.81 -31.89
CA SER A 26 2.15 11.42 -32.10
C SER A 26 1.98 10.70 -33.44
N ALA A 27 2.54 11.24 -34.52
CA ALA A 27 2.50 10.61 -35.84
C ALA A 27 3.21 9.24 -35.84
N LEU A 28 4.35 9.15 -35.15
CA LEU A 28 5.08 7.90 -34.95
C LEU A 28 4.24 6.87 -34.19
N HIS A 29 3.53 7.30 -33.14
CA HIS A 29 2.68 6.40 -32.37
C HIS A 29 1.57 5.78 -33.23
N ASP A 30 0.92 6.58 -34.09
CA ASP A 30 -0.13 6.08 -34.99
C ASP A 30 0.44 5.14 -36.07
N LEU A 31 1.61 5.47 -36.63
CA LEU A 31 2.32 4.60 -37.57
C LEU A 31 2.65 3.24 -36.93
N LEU A 32 3.21 3.24 -35.73
CA LEU A 32 3.58 2.02 -35.01
C LEU A 32 2.36 1.17 -34.65
N ARG A 33 1.24 1.81 -34.31
CA ARG A 33 -0.04 1.12 -34.06
C ARG A 33 -0.52 0.42 -35.33
N GLY A 34 -0.44 1.07 -36.49
CA GLY A 34 -0.80 0.49 -37.78
C GLY A 34 0.16 -0.62 -38.25
N ALA A 35 1.44 -0.55 -37.89
CA ALA A 35 2.46 -1.53 -38.29
C ALA A 35 2.55 -2.75 -37.36
N GLN A 36 1.84 -2.76 -36.23
CA GLN A 36 2.03 -3.76 -35.17
C GLN A 36 1.83 -5.21 -35.64
N ASP A 37 0.78 -5.49 -36.41
CA ASP A 37 0.49 -6.86 -36.87
C ASP A 37 1.49 -7.33 -37.92
N SER A 38 1.93 -6.41 -38.79
CA SER A 38 3.01 -6.67 -39.75
C SER A 38 4.32 -6.99 -39.04
N LEU A 39 4.69 -6.22 -38.00
CA LEU A 39 5.90 -6.47 -37.21
C LEU A 39 5.88 -7.83 -36.51
N ARG A 40 4.70 -8.34 -36.11
CA ARG A 40 4.56 -9.68 -35.52
C ARG A 40 4.67 -10.80 -36.54
N ALA A 41 4.26 -10.56 -37.78
CA ALA A 41 4.26 -11.55 -38.84
C ALA A 41 5.63 -11.66 -39.56
N GLU A 42 6.46 -10.63 -39.46
CA GLU A 42 7.76 -10.55 -40.12
C GLU A 42 8.84 -11.42 -39.44
N PRO A 43 9.35 -12.48 -40.10
CA PRO A 43 10.35 -13.38 -39.50
C PRO A 43 11.72 -12.73 -39.32
N GLY A 44 11.96 -11.57 -39.95
CA GLY A 44 13.22 -10.82 -39.82
C GLY A 44 13.36 -10.05 -38.50
N VAL A 45 12.28 -9.87 -37.73
CA VAL A 45 12.31 -9.12 -36.48
C VAL A 45 12.92 -9.98 -35.37
N ASN A 46 14.15 -9.65 -34.96
CA ASN A 46 14.86 -10.32 -33.87
C ASN A 46 15.53 -9.29 -32.92
N PHE A 47 16.18 -9.76 -31.85
CA PHE A 47 16.80 -8.85 -30.88
C PHE A 47 17.93 -7.97 -31.45
N SER A 48 18.63 -8.38 -32.51
CA SER A 48 19.67 -7.53 -33.16
C SER A 48 19.08 -6.33 -33.89
N THR A 49 17.79 -6.37 -34.24
CA THR A 49 17.07 -5.22 -34.79
C THR A 49 17.07 -4.03 -33.82
N LEU A 50 17.12 -4.31 -32.51
CA LEU A 50 17.18 -3.29 -31.47
C LEU A 50 18.53 -2.56 -31.42
N ASP A 51 19.59 -3.13 -32.00
CA ASP A 51 20.92 -2.49 -32.02
C ASP A 51 20.95 -1.23 -32.91
N GLN A 52 19.96 -1.08 -33.80
CA GLN A 52 19.76 0.11 -34.63
C GLN A 52 19.00 1.23 -33.91
N LEU A 53 18.49 0.95 -32.71
CA LEU A 53 17.66 1.86 -31.93
C LEU A 53 18.31 2.19 -30.58
N ASP A 54 18.35 3.47 -30.24
CA ASP A 54 18.78 3.91 -28.91
C ASP A 54 17.60 3.83 -27.94
N ALA A 55 17.77 3.09 -26.84
CA ALA A 55 16.71 2.86 -25.86
C ALA A 55 16.20 4.14 -25.19
N SER A 56 17.01 5.21 -25.11
CA SER A 56 16.62 6.50 -24.52
C SER A 56 15.96 7.42 -25.56
N LYS A 57 16.56 7.54 -26.75
CA LYS A 57 16.08 8.46 -27.80
C LYS A 57 14.88 7.90 -28.56
N HIS A 58 14.83 6.59 -28.79
CA HIS A 58 13.82 5.91 -29.61
C HIS A 58 12.89 5.04 -28.77
N SER A 59 12.63 5.46 -27.53
CA SER A 59 11.94 4.67 -26.50
C SER A 59 10.59 4.12 -26.95
N LEU A 60 9.79 4.92 -27.67
CA LEU A 60 8.48 4.49 -28.17
C LEU A 60 8.61 3.37 -29.19
N GLY A 61 9.45 3.54 -30.21
CA GLY A 61 9.70 2.50 -31.22
C GLY A 61 10.33 1.24 -30.62
N TYR A 62 11.35 1.42 -29.76
CA TYR A 62 12.02 0.33 -29.06
C TYR A 62 11.02 -0.51 -28.24
N LEU A 63 10.07 0.13 -27.56
CA LEU A 63 9.02 -0.54 -26.80
C LEU A 63 8.14 -1.44 -27.70
N TYR A 64 7.74 -0.97 -28.88
CA TYR A 64 6.93 -1.77 -29.81
C TYR A 64 7.69 -3.02 -30.29
N PHE A 65 8.95 -2.87 -30.68
CA PHE A 65 9.78 -4.01 -31.07
C PHE A 65 9.99 -4.98 -29.91
N LEU A 66 10.33 -4.47 -28.73
CA LEU A 66 10.62 -5.31 -27.57
C LEU A 66 9.39 -6.08 -27.09
N GLU A 67 8.19 -5.49 -27.13
CA GLU A 67 6.93 -6.18 -26.81
C GLU A 67 6.63 -7.30 -27.82
N VAL A 68 6.91 -7.10 -29.11
CA VAL A 68 6.73 -8.13 -30.14
C VAL A 68 7.70 -9.29 -29.92
N LEU A 69 8.97 -8.98 -29.66
CA LEU A 69 10.04 -9.97 -29.46
C LEU A 69 9.87 -10.80 -28.18
N THR A 70 9.33 -10.18 -27.13
CA THR A 70 9.14 -10.86 -25.83
C THR A 70 7.81 -11.62 -25.73
N CYS A 71 6.97 -11.53 -26.77
CA CYS A 71 5.70 -12.24 -26.83
C CYS A 71 5.88 -13.78 -26.92
N GLY A 72 4.90 -14.52 -26.42
CA GLY A 72 4.85 -15.99 -26.49
C GLY A 72 5.23 -16.70 -25.18
N PRO A 73 5.27 -18.05 -25.21
CA PRO A 73 5.49 -18.85 -23.99
C PRO A 73 6.87 -18.62 -23.40
N VAL A 74 6.94 -18.66 -22.07
CA VAL A 74 8.15 -18.40 -21.28
C VAL A 74 8.85 -19.71 -20.94
N SER A 75 9.99 -19.98 -21.58
CA SER A 75 10.95 -20.98 -21.07
C SER A 75 11.96 -20.31 -20.14
N LYS A 76 12.63 -21.09 -19.28
CA LYS A 76 13.65 -20.55 -18.37
C LYS A 76 14.85 -19.97 -19.12
N GLU A 77 15.24 -20.60 -20.22
CA GLU A 77 16.35 -20.15 -21.08
C GLU A 77 15.99 -18.83 -21.76
N LYS A 78 14.77 -18.74 -22.31
CA LYS A 78 14.23 -17.51 -22.91
C LYS A 78 14.18 -16.38 -21.87
N ALA A 79 13.62 -16.65 -20.68
CA ALA A 79 13.56 -15.67 -19.59
C ALA A 79 14.96 -15.17 -19.19
N ALA A 80 15.93 -16.08 -19.01
CA ALA A 80 17.29 -15.72 -18.61
C ALA A 80 17.98 -14.78 -19.63
N TYR A 81 17.71 -14.98 -20.92
CA TYR A 81 18.22 -14.14 -22.01
C TYR A 81 17.51 -12.78 -22.09
N GLU A 82 16.19 -12.75 -21.93
CA GLU A 82 15.38 -11.53 -22.12
C GLU A 82 15.42 -10.56 -20.94
N ILE A 83 15.51 -11.07 -19.70
CA ILE A 83 15.55 -10.23 -18.48
C ILE A 83 16.56 -9.08 -18.58
N PRO A 84 17.85 -9.28 -18.91
CA PRO A 84 18.81 -8.17 -18.99
C PRO A 84 18.47 -7.16 -20.08
N ILE A 85 17.88 -7.59 -21.21
CA ILE A 85 17.48 -6.72 -22.32
C ILE A 85 16.32 -5.82 -21.87
N ILE A 86 15.29 -6.41 -21.27
CA ILE A 86 14.12 -5.67 -20.78
C ILE A 86 14.51 -4.72 -19.66
N ALA A 87 15.30 -5.19 -18.68
CA ALA A 87 15.78 -4.36 -17.58
C ALA A 87 16.61 -3.16 -18.05
N ARG A 88 17.51 -3.37 -19.03
CA ARG A 88 18.30 -2.28 -19.63
C ARG A 88 17.41 -1.23 -20.29
N PHE A 89 16.41 -1.67 -21.05
CA PHE A 89 15.44 -0.76 -21.67
C PHE A 89 14.67 0.05 -20.62
N ILE A 90 14.07 -0.61 -19.63
CA ILE A 90 13.31 0.06 -18.56
C ILE A 90 14.18 1.10 -17.83
N ASN A 91 15.45 0.80 -17.58
CA ASN A 91 16.35 1.73 -16.92
C ASN A 91 16.73 2.93 -17.80
N SER A 92 16.80 2.75 -19.12
CA SER A 92 17.32 3.78 -20.05
C SER A 92 16.24 4.59 -20.77
N CYS A 93 15.00 4.09 -20.85
CA CYS A 93 13.93 4.71 -21.63
C CYS A 93 13.51 6.10 -21.13
N ASP A 94 13.05 6.93 -22.06
CA ASP A 94 12.44 8.22 -21.81
C ASP A 94 11.01 8.07 -21.29
N ALA A 95 10.69 8.81 -20.23
CA ALA A 95 9.39 8.76 -19.57
C ALA A 95 8.26 9.34 -20.43
N GLY A 96 8.53 10.40 -21.20
CA GLY A 96 7.52 11.05 -22.05
C GLY A 96 7.05 10.12 -23.16
N GLN A 97 7.99 9.49 -23.86
CA GLN A 97 7.71 8.57 -24.95
C GLN A 97 6.97 7.31 -24.50
N ILE A 98 7.38 6.68 -23.39
CA ILE A 98 6.70 5.45 -22.93
C ILE A 98 5.27 5.74 -22.43
N ARG A 99 4.99 6.96 -21.94
CA ARG A 99 3.65 7.35 -21.49
C ARG A 99 2.64 7.43 -22.64
N LEU A 100 3.09 7.70 -23.87
CA LEU A 100 2.25 7.63 -25.08
C LEU A 100 1.71 6.21 -25.33
N ALA A 101 2.42 5.18 -24.86
CA ALA A 101 2.05 3.77 -24.99
C ALA A 101 2.08 3.04 -23.63
N SER A 102 1.52 3.68 -22.60
CA SER A 102 1.56 3.21 -21.20
C SER A 102 1.12 1.75 -21.04
N TYR A 103 0.07 1.32 -21.73
CA TYR A 103 -0.42 -0.07 -21.68
C TYR A 103 0.61 -1.09 -22.18
N LYS A 104 1.37 -0.78 -23.23
CA LYS A 104 2.45 -1.65 -23.76
C LYS A 104 3.62 -1.69 -22.78
N PHE A 105 3.97 -0.55 -22.21
CA PHE A 105 5.03 -0.47 -21.20
C PHE A 105 4.68 -1.29 -19.95
N VAL A 106 3.43 -1.20 -19.48
CA VAL A 106 2.91 -2.02 -18.39
C VAL A 106 2.94 -3.51 -18.76
N SER A 107 2.53 -3.88 -19.97
CA SER A 107 2.59 -5.25 -20.47
C SER A 107 4.02 -5.81 -20.43
N LEU A 108 5.00 -5.06 -20.95
CA LEU A 108 6.42 -5.43 -20.93
C LEU A 108 6.96 -5.59 -19.49
N CYS A 109 6.58 -4.70 -18.58
CA CYS A 109 6.97 -4.79 -17.17
C CYS A 109 6.38 -6.04 -16.50
N LYS A 110 5.15 -6.43 -16.86
CA LYS A 110 4.53 -7.68 -16.38
C LYS A 110 5.23 -8.91 -16.95
N ILE A 111 5.66 -8.87 -18.21
CA ILE A 111 6.50 -9.93 -18.80
C ILE A 111 7.81 -10.06 -18.02
N LEU A 112 8.50 -8.95 -17.71
CA LEU A 112 9.70 -8.99 -16.87
C LEU A 112 9.43 -9.64 -15.51
N LYS A 113 8.33 -9.27 -14.85
CA LYS A 113 7.90 -9.87 -13.58
C LYS A 113 7.74 -11.38 -13.71
N ASP A 114 7.02 -11.83 -14.73
CA ASP A 114 6.74 -13.26 -14.94
C ASP A 114 8.02 -14.03 -15.24
N HIS A 115 8.95 -13.44 -16.00
CA HIS A 115 10.28 -14.03 -16.28
C HIS A 115 11.12 -14.22 -15.02
N VAL A 116 11.21 -13.20 -14.15
CA VAL A 116 12.01 -13.30 -12.92
C VAL A 116 11.41 -14.28 -11.91
N ILE A 117 10.07 -14.40 -11.90
CA ILE A 117 9.37 -15.42 -11.10
C ILE A 117 9.63 -16.82 -11.65
N ALA A 118 9.53 -17.01 -12.97
CA ALA A 118 9.79 -18.30 -13.61
C ALA A 118 11.24 -18.77 -13.44
N LEU A 119 12.19 -17.83 -13.42
CA LEU A 119 13.61 -18.10 -13.14
C LEU A 119 13.87 -18.43 -11.66
N GLY A 120 12.97 -18.04 -10.75
CA GLY A 120 13.15 -18.20 -9.31
C GLY A 120 14.04 -17.14 -8.66
N ASP A 121 14.27 -16.01 -9.34
CA ASP A 121 15.10 -14.90 -8.85
C ASP A 121 14.35 -13.56 -8.95
N PRO A 122 13.31 -13.35 -8.11
CA PRO A 122 12.46 -12.15 -8.16
C PRO A 122 13.22 -10.85 -7.87
N LEU A 123 14.38 -10.91 -7.22
CA LEU A 123 15.19 -9.73 -6.88
C LEU A 123 15.64 -8.96 -8.13
N ARG A 124 15.89 -9.67 -9.24
CA ARG A 124 16.31 -9.05 -10.52
C ARG A 124 15.25 -8.14 -11.13
N GLY A 125 13.98 -8.30 -10.77
CA GLY A 125 12.89 -7.44 -11.25
C GLY A 125 12.64 -6.23 -10.36
N VAL A 126 13.09 -6.23 -9.11
CA VAL A 126 12.78 -5.16 -8.13
C VAL A 126 13.28 -3.80 -8.59
N GLY A 127 14.59 -3.69 -8.89
CA GLY A 127 15.20 -2.43 -9.33
C GLY A 127 14.58 -1.86 -10.61
N PRO A 128 14.50 -2.64 -11.70
CA PRO A 128 13.87 -2.18 -12.94
C PRO A 128 12.41 -1.75 -12.75
N LEU A 129 11.58 -2.53 -12.03
CA LEU A 129 10.17 -2.17 -11.88
C LEU A 129 9.96 -0.96 -10.96
N LEU A 130 10.84 -0.70 -9.99
CA LEU A 130 10.83 0.56 -9.24
C LEU A 130 11.05 1.77 -10.17
N ASN A 131 12.05 1.68 -11.06
CA ASN A 131 12.30 2.71 -12.07
C ASN A 131 11.10 2.85 -13.03
N ALA A 132 10.47 1.73 -13.41
CA ALA A 132 9.28 1.74 -14.26
C ALA A 132 8.11 2.49 -13.61
N VAL A 133 7.86 2.29 -12.31
CA VAL A 133 6.83 3.02 -11.56
C VAL A 133 7.10 4.52 -11.62
N GLN A 134 8.32 4.96 -11.31
CA GLN A 134 8.68 6.38 -11.35
C GLN A 134 8.51 7.00 -12.74
N LYS A 135 8.91 6.29 -13.80
CA LYS A 135 8.77 6.77 -15.17
C LYS A 135 7.32 6.81 -15.63
N LEU A 136 6.48 5.88 -15.19
CA LEU A 136 5.06 5.85 -15.55
C LEU A 136 4.22 6.86 -14.75
N GLN A 137 4.62 7.14 -13.52
CA GLN A 137 3.87 7.98 -12.59
C GLN A 137 3.94 9.46 -12.98
N VAL A 138 2.81 10.04 -13.39
CA VAL A 138 2.71 11.45 -13.77
C VAL A 138 2.76 12.40 -12.56
N SER A 139 2.24 11.95 -11.42
CA SER A 139 2.21 12.64 -10.14
C SER A 139 2.47 11.62 -9.05
N SER A 140 3.28 11.94 -8.03
CA SER A 140 3.57 11.04 -6.89
C SER A 140 2.31 10.56 -6.16
N LYS A 141 1.18 11.24 -6.36
CA LYS A 141 -0.11 10.91 -5.76
C LYS A 141 -0.95 9.90 -6.57
N ARG A 142 -0.53 9.52 -7.78
CA ARG A 142 -1.27 8.56 -8.63
C ARG A 142 -0.77 7.12 -8.45
N LEU A 143 -1.70 6.21 -8.22
CA LEU A 143 -1.45 4.77 -8.25
C LEU A 143 -1.32 4.30 -9.70
N THR A 144 -0.14 3.82 -10.07
CA THR A 144 0.06 3.15 -11.36
C THR A 144 -0.24 1.65 -11.28
N ALA A 145 -0.59 1.04 -12.41
CA ALA A 145 -0.83 -0.40 -12.52
C ALA A 145 0.38 -1.29 -12.14
N LEU A 146 1.59 -0.72 -11.99
CA LEU A 146 2.81 -1.44 -11.66
C LEU A 146 3.14 -1.46 -10.15
N HIS A 147 2.51 -0.61 -9.34
CA HIS A 147 2.78 -0.59 -7.89
C HIS A 147 2.52 -1.96 -7.23
N PRO A 148 1.38 -2.65 -7.49
CA PRO A 148 1.14 -3.97 -6.93
C PRO A 148 2.18 -5.01 -7.35
N ASP A 149 2.62 -4.97 -8.61
CA ASP A 149 3.59 -5.90 -9.18
C ASP A 149 4.97 -5.74 -8.52
N VAL A 150 5.41 -4.49 -8.29
CA VAL A 150 6.66 -4.20 -7.55
C VAL A 150 6.57 -4.72 -6.12
N LEU A 151 5.49 -4.41 -5.40
CA LEU A 151 5.33 -4.84 -4.01
C LEU A 151 5.28 -6.37 -3.90
N GLN A 152 4.66 -7.06 -4.86
CA GLN A 152 4.67 -8.51 -4.95
C GLN A 152 6.09 -9.07 -5.08
N LEU A 153 6.91 -8.53 -6.00
CA LEU A 153 8.30 -8.94 -6.14
C LEU A 153 9.13 -8.66 -4.88
N CYS A 154 8.95 -7.49 -4.25
CA CYS A 154 9.61 -7.16 -3.01
C CYS A 154 9.26 -8.14 -1.88
N LEU A 155 8.00 -8.60 -1.79
CA LEU A 155 7.59 -9.63 -0.84
C LEU A 155 8.26 -10.97 -1.12
N GLN A 156 8.28 -11.42 -2.38
CA GLN A 156 8.89 -12.70 -2.77
C GLN A 156 10.41 -12.70 -2.60
N ALA A 157 11.07 -11.60 -2.96
CA ALA A 157 12.50 -11.40 -2.80
C ALA A 157 12.91 -11.06 -1.36
N LYS A 158 11.95 -10.89 -0.43
CA LYS A 158 12.16 -10.39 0.93
C LYS A 158 12.90 -9.03 0.99
N SER A 159 12.78 -8.22 -0.06
CA SER A 159 13.37 -6.87 -0.15
C SER A 159 12.37 -5.82 0.37
N TYR A 160 12.07 -5.87 1.67
CA TYR A 160 11.05 -5.00 2.26
C TYR A 160 11.44 -3.52 2.26
N LYS A 161 12.73 -3.20 2.36
CA LYS A 161 13.21 -1.80 2.31
C LYS A 161 12.92 -1.16 0.95
N SER A 162 13.14 -1.90 -0.14
CA SER A 162 12.79 -1.47 -1.49
C SER A 162 11.28 -1.34 -1.70
N GLY A 163 10.49 -2.26 -1.14
CA GLY A 163 9.03 -2.14 -1.18
C GLY A 163 8.51 -0.93 -0.41
N PHE A 164 9.12 -0.62 0.74
CA PHE A 164 8.70 0.49 1.58
C PHE A 164 8.96 1.87 0.94
N SER A 165 9.97 2.02 0.08
CA SER A 165 10.29 3.31 -0.53
C SER A 165 9.17 3.86 -1.42
N ILE A 166 8.28 3.00 -1.94
CA ILE A 166 7.12 3.40 -2.74
C ILE A 166 5.81 3.45 -1.94
N LEU A 167 5.87 3.25 -0.62
CA LEU A 167 4.74 3.39 0.31
C LEU A 167 4.80 4.71 1.10
N SER A 168 5.84 5.52 0.84
CA SER A 168 6.08 6.78 1.56
C SER A 168 5.22 7.93 1.02
N ASP A 169 4.75 7.82 -0.23
CA ASP A 169 3.88 8.81 -0.85
C ASP A 169 2.41 8.54 -0.53
N ASP A 170 1.66 9.60 -0.23
CA ASP A 170 0.21 9.52 -0.03
C ASP A 170 -0.50 9.51 -1.39
N ILE A 171 -0.86 8.30 -1.82
CA ILE A 171 -1.61 8.05 -3.04
C ILE A 171 -3.07 8.45 -2.86
N VAL A 172 -3.58 9.33 -3.74
CA VAL A 172 -4.98 9.81 -3.73
C VAL A 172 -5.71 9.55 -5.05
N GLU A 173 -4.99 9.42 -6.16
CA GLU A 173 -5.56 9.19 -7.49
C GLU A 173 -5.48 7.70 -7.84
N ILE A 174 -6.63 7.05 -7.96
CA ILE A 174 -6.75 5.60 -8.16
C ILE A 174 -7.66 5.33 -9.37
N ASP A 175 -7.12 4.64 -10.37
CA ASP A 175 -7.87 4.32 -11.59
C ASP A 175 -8.53 2.93 -11.51
N GLN A 176 -7.84 1.94 -10.92
CA GLN A 176 -8.27 0.53 -10.92
C GLN A 176 -8.46 0.00 -9.49
N PRO A 177 -9.69 -0.42 -9.10
CA PRO A 177 -9.96 -0.92 -7.76
C PRO A 177 -9.06 -2.09 -7.36
N ARG A 178 -8.85 -3.06 -8.26
CA ARG A 178 -8.02 -4.25 -7.99
C ARG A 178 -6.58 -3.86 -7.63
N ASP A 179 -6.02 -2.88 -8.32
CA ASP A 179 -4.65 -2.43 -8.08
C ASP A 179 -4.54 -1.75 -6.71
N PHE A 180 -5.56 -1.00 -6.30
CA PHE A 180 -5.64 -0.43 -4.96
C PHE A 180 -5.70 -1.50 -3.85
N PHE A 181 -6.52 -2.53 -4.03
CA PHE A 181 -6.60 -3.66 -3.09
C PHE A 181 -5.24 -4.33 -2.91
N LEU A 182 -4.56 -4.64 -4.02
CA LEU A 182 -3.26 -5.32 -3.98
C LEU A 182 -2.14 -4.42 -3.47
N TYR A 183 -2.11 -3.15 -3.89
CA TYR A 183 -1.15 -2.16 -3.40
C TYR A 183 -1.21 -2.06 -1.87
N SER A 184 -2.42 -1.84 -1.35
CA SER A 184 -2.63 -1.65 0.08
C SER A 184 -2.39 -2.94 0.87
N TYR A 185 -2.80 -4.10 0.36
CA TYR A 185 -2.55 -5.38 1.01
C TYR A 185 -1.06 -5.75 1.06
N TYR A 186 -0.37 -5.71 -0.09
CA TYR A 186 1.06 -6.03 -0.15
C TYR A 186 1.91 -5.00 0.59
N GLY A 187 1.55 -3.72 0.50
CA GLY A 187 2.17 -2.66 1.27
C GLY A 187 2.01 -2.88 2.78
N GLY A 188 0.80 -3.27 3.22
CA GLY A 188 0.53 -3.67 4.59
C GLY A 188 1.43 -4.82 5.05
N MET A 189 1.59 -5.86 4.23
CA MET A 189 2.49 -6.98 4.53
C MET A 189 3.97 -6.56 4.64
N ILE A 190 4.44 -5.68 3.75
CA ILE A 190 5.81 -5.12 3.82
C ILE A 190 5.99 -4.35 5.13
N CYS A 191 5.03 -3.49 5.49
CA CYS A 191 5.06 -2.75 6.74
C CYS A 191 5.02 -3.66 7.97
N ILE A 192 4.24 -4.75 7.95
CA ILE A 192 4.27 -5.79 9.00
C ILE A 192 5.67 -6.41 9.09
N GLY A 193 6.27 -6.81 7.97
CA GLY A 193 7.61 -7.39 7.92
C GLY A 193 8.70 -6.46 8.48
N LEU A 194 8.50 -5.15 8.35
CA LEU A 194 9.36 -4.11 8.91
C LEU A 194 8.95 -3.66 10.33
N LYS A 195 7.94 -4.28 10.94
CA LYS A 195 7.34 -3.88 12.23
C LYS A 195 6.85 -2.43 12.28
N ARG A 196 6.54 -1.83 11.13
CA ARG A 196 5.90 -0.51 11.00
C ARG A 196 4.39 -0.65 11.13
N PHE A 197 3.92 -1.09 12.30
CA PHE A 197 2.54 -1.51 12.51
C PHE A 197 1.51 -0.38 12.29
N GLN A 198 1.84 0.86 12.62
CA GLN A 198 0.98 2.02 12.36
C GLN A 198 0.66 2.17 10.86
N LYS A 199 1.69 2.22 10.00
CA LYS A 199 1.49 2.31 8.54
C LYS A 199 0.85 1.04 7.97
N ALA A 200 1.14 -0.13 8.55
CA ALA A 200 0.48 -1.37 8.17
C ALA A 200 -1.03 -1.32 8.44
N LEU A 201 -1.44 -0.80 9.60
CA LEU A 201 -2.85 -0.60 9.93
C LEU A 201 -3.54 0.35 8.98
N GLU A 202 -2.92 1.47 8.63
CA GLU A 202 -3.47 2.42 7.64
C GLU A 202 -3.74 1.73 6.29
N LEU A 203 -2.76 0.97 5.78
CA LEU A 203 -2.91 0.27 4.50
C LEU A 203 -3.93 -0.87 4.55
N LEU A 204 -3.97 -1.64 5.64
CA LEU A 204 -4.96 -2.70 5.81
C LEU A 204 -6.37 -2.12 6.03
N TYR A 205 -6.48 -1.01 6.76
CA TYR A 205 -7.73 -0.27 6.94
C TYR A 205 -8.29 0.20 5.59
N ASN A 206 -7.44 0.73 4.71
CA ASN A 206 -7.81 1.13 3.35
C ASN A 206 -8.45 -0.02 2.57
N VAL A 207 -7.91 -1.25 2.69
CA VAL A 207 -8.49 -2.44 2.08
C VAL A 207 -9.85 -2.82 2.69
N VAL A 208 -9.91 -2.85 4.02
CA VAL A 208 -11.11 -3.28 4.79
C VAL A 208 -12.29 -2.34 4.57
N THR A 209 -12.01 -1.05 4.36
CA THR A 209 -13.03 0.00 4.16
C THR A 209 -13.34 0.30 2.70
N ALA A 210 -12.54 -0.22 1.77
CA ALA A 210 -12.72 0.00 0.33
C ALA A 210 -14.15 -0.36 -0.14
N PRO A 211 -14.75 0.43 -1.04
CA PRO A 211 -16.00 0.07 -1.67
C PRO A 211 -15.89 -1.27 -2.41
N MET A 212 -16.78 -2.22 -2.11
CA MET A 212 -16.86 -3.50 -2.78
C MET A 212 -18.31 -3.99 -2.82
N HIS A 213 -18.72 -4.59 -3.94
CA HIS A 213 -20.05 -5.17 -4.09
C HIS A 213 -20.13 -6.56 -3.45
N GLN A 214 -19.04 -7.33 -3.56
CA GLN A 214 -18.86 -8.64 -2.94
C GLN A 214 -17.48 -8.69 -2.29
N VAL A 215 -17.37 -9.46 -1.20
CA VAL A 215 -16.08 -9.66 -0.55
C VAL A 215 -15.17 -10.49 -1.46
N ASN A 216 -13.94 -10.00 -1.64
CA ASN A 216 -12.90 -10.68 -2.38
C ASN A 216 -11.85 -11.28 -1.43
N ALA A 217 -11.07 -12.25 -1.92
CA ALA A 217 -10.07 -12.96 -1.11
C ALA A 217 -8.97 -12.03 -0.55
N ILE A 218 -8.58 -10.99 -1.30
CA ILE A 218 -7.56 -10.01 -0.87
C ILE A 218 -8.07 -9.27 0.38
N ALA A 219 -9.32 -8.81 0.33
CA ALA A 219 -9.94 -8.08 1.43
C ALA A 219 -10.13 -8.95 2.67
N LEU A 220 -10.47 -10.22 2.49
CA LEU A 220 -10.59 -11.19 3.59
C LEU A 220 -9.24 -11.42 4.28
N GLU A 221 -8.18 -11.67 3.51
CA GLU A 221 -6.83 -11.85 4.05
C GLU A 221 -6.27 -10.59 4.71
N ALA A 222 -6.60 -9.42 4.16
CA ALA A 222 -6.28 -8.14 4.77
C ALA A 222 -7.01 -7.96 6.11
N TYR A 223 -8.29 -8.34 6.21
CA TYR A 223 -9.05 -8.20 7.45
C TYR A 223 -8.50 -9.09 8.57
N LYS A 224 -8.13 -10.35 8.28
CA LYS A 224 -7.45 -11.24 9.23
C LYS A 224 -6.19 -10.57 9.80
N LYS A 225 -5.34 -10.02 8.93
CA LYS A 225 -4.12 -9.31 9.34
C LYS A 225 -4.42 -7.99 10.05
N TYR A 226 -5.47 -7.26 9.65
CA TYR A 226 -5.90 -6.02 10.30
C TYR A 226 -6.25 -6.26 11.77
N ILE A 227 -7.00 -7.33 12.07
CA ILE A 227 -7.30 -7.74 13.45
C ILE A 227 -6.00 -7.96 14.23
N LEU A 228 -5.11 -8.81 13.72
CA LEU A 228 -3.86 -9.15 14.41
C LEU A 228 -2.95 -7.94 14.63
N VAL A 229 -2.80 -7.07 13.63
CA VAL A 229 -2.00 -5.85 13.78
C VAL A 229 -2.67 -4.87 14.74
N SER A 230 -4.00 -4.80 14.79
CA SER A 230 -4.72 -3.97 15.77
C SER A 230 -4.45 -4.46 17.20
N LEU A 231 -4.41 -5.78 17.42
CA LEU A 231 -4.03 -6.35 18.71
C LEU A 231 -2.61 -5.94 19.11
N ILE A 232 -1.65 -6.06 18.18
CA ILE A 232 -0.24 -5.76 18.44
C ILE A 232 0.00 -4.27 18.69
N HIS A 233 -0.60 -3.40 17.88
CA HIS A 233 -0.31 -1.98 17.91
C HIS A 233 -1.24 -1.19 18.84
N ASN A 234 -2.55 -1.38 18.72
CA ASN A 234 -3.53 -0.63 19.50
C ASN A 234 -3.78 -1.28 20.87
N GLY A 235 -3.44 -2.57 21.03
CA GLY A 235 -3.66 -3.29 22.28
C GLY A 235 -5.14 -3.50 22.62
N GLN A 236 -6.00 -3.51 21.60
CA GLN A 236 -7.44 -3.70 21.74
C GLN A 236 -8.05 -4.29 20.46
N PHE A 237 -9.14 -5.03 20.64
CA PHE A 237 -9.98 -5.52 19.56
C PHE A 237 -11.37 -4.91 19.60
N THR A 238 -11.89 -4.57 18.43
CA THR A 238 -13.27 -4.14 18.23
C THR A 238 -13.87 -4.95 17.10
N ASN A 239 -14.98 -5.62 17.37
CA ASN A 239 -15.69 -6.44 16.38
C ASN A 239 -16.56 -5.61 15.41
N THR A 240 -16.54 -4.28 15.52
CA THR A 240 -17.25 -3.38 14.62
C THR A 240 -16.28 -2.80 13.59
N LEU A 241 -16.65 -2.93 12.32
CA LEU A 241 -15.96 -2.25 11.24
C LEU A 241 -16.26 -0.75 11.28
N PRO A 242 -15.37 0.08 10.71
CA PRO A 242 -15.63 1.49 10.47
C PRO A 242 -16.94 1.69 9.70
N LYS A 243 -17.69 2.76 10.03
CA LYS A 243 -18.98 3.05 9.39
C LYS A 243 -18.87 3.25 7.87
N CYS A 244 -17.72 3.69 7.40
CA CYS A 244 -17.41 3.88 5.99
C CYS A 244 -17.10 2.57 5.23
N ALA A 245 -16.96 1.44 5.93
CA ALA A 245 -16.79 0.15 5.27
C ALA A 245 -18.06 -0.25 4.50
N SER A 246 -17.88 -0.94 3.37
CA SER A 246 -18.99 -1.41 2.55
C SER A 246 -19.95 -2.34 3.30
N THR A 247 -21.22 -2.34 2.89
CA THR A 247 -22.24 -3.25 3.46
C THR A 247 -21.88 -4.73 3.23
N ALA A 248 -21.22 -5.04 2.10
CA ALA A 248 -20.72 -6.38 1.81
C ALA A 248 -19.67 -6.83 2.84
N ALA A 249 -18.70 -5.96 3.17
CA ALA A 249 -17.69 -6.21 4.18
C ALA A 249 -18.31 -6.41 5.58
N GLN A 250 -19.18 -5.49 6.00
CA GLN A 250 -19.87 -5.55 7.31
C GLN A 250 -20.67 -6.83 7.52
N ARG A 251 -21.31 -7.36 6.46
CA ARG A 251 -22.11 -8.58 6.55
C ARG A 251 -21.27 -9.85 6.51
N SER A 252 -20.22 -9.87 5.71
CA SER A 252 -19.58 -11.13 5.27
C SER A 252 -18.27 -11.43 6.00
N PHE A 253 -17.46 -10.43 6.36
CA PHE A 253 -16.14 -10.68 6.97
C PHE A 253 -16.22 -11.54 8.24
N LYS A 254 -17.21 -11.27 9.09
CA LYS A 254 -17.43 -12.05 10.33
C LYS A 254 -17.69 -13.53 10.09
N ASN A 255 -18.27 -13.90 8.94
CA ASN A 255 -18.59 -15.28 8.61
C ASN A 255 -17.34 -16.10 8.28
N TYR A 256 -16.27 -15.44 7.84
CA TYR A 256 -15.04 -16.08 7.35
C TYR A 256 -13.82 -15.82 8.25
N THR A 257 -13.98 -15.10 9.36
CA THR A 257 -12.89 -14.72 10.28
C THR A 257 -13.18 -15.08 11.74
N GLY A 258 -14.08 -16.04 11.96
CA GLY A 258 -14.43 -16.55 13.31
C GLY A 258 -13.23 -16.80 14.22
N PRO A 259 -12.18 -17.52 13.76
CA PRO A 259 -10.95 -17.74 14.55
C PRO A 259 -10.26 -16.48 15.04
N TYR A 260 -10.21 -15.45 14.18
CA TYR A 260 -9.56 -14.17 14.48
C TYR A 260 -10.42 -13.28 15.38
N ILE A 261 -11.75 -13.34 15.22
CA ILE A 261 -12.69 -12.62 16.09
C ILE A 261 -12.66 -13.21 17.50
N GLU A 262 -12.65 -14.53 17.63
CA GLU A 262 -12.55 -15.19 18.94
C GLU A 262 -11.22 -14.89 19.62
N LEU A 263 -10.12 -14.92 18.86
CA LEU A 263 -8.80 -14.49 19.34
C LEU A 263 -8.84 -13.05 19.84
N GLY A 264 -9.45 -12.13 19.09
CA GLY A 264 -9.57 -10.73 19.47
C GLY A 264 -10.42 -10.52 20.72
N ASN A 265 -11.53 -11.25 20.86
CA ASN A 265 -12.37 -11.20 22.06
C ASN A 265 -11.61 -11.72 23.29
N CYS A 266 -10.96 -12.89 23.17
CA CYS A 266 -10.15 -13.46 24.25
C CYS A 266 -8.98 -12.54 24.64
N TYR A 267 -8.38 -11.85 23.67
CA TYR A 267 -7.33 -10.86 23.93
C TYR A 267 -7.83 -9.70 24.83
N ASN A 268 -9.05 -9.22 24.61
CA ASN A 268 -9.62 -8.12 25.40
C ASN A 268 -9.80 -8.49 26.88
N ASP A 269 -10.13 -9.76 27.17
CA ASP A 269 -10.29 -10.29 28.54
C ASP A 269 -8.98 -10.23 29.35
N GLY A 270 -7.84 -10.19 28.66
CA GLY A 270 -6.52 -10.00 29.28
C GLY A 270 -5.92 -11.24 29.93
N LYS A 271 -6.57 -12.40 29.82
CA LYS A 271 -6.11 -13.67 30.40
C LYS A 271 -5.21 -14.41 29.42
N ILE A 272 -3.92 -14.41 29.69
CA ILE A 272 -2.89 -14.95 28.79
C ILE A 272 -3.03 -16.46 28.62
N GLY A 273 -3.23 -17.22 29.71
CA GLY A 273 -3.37 -18.68 29.61
C GLY A 273 -4.56 -19.14 28.75
N GLU A 274 -5.68 -18.41 28.79
CA GLU A 274 -6.85 -18.70 27.93
C GLU A 274 -6.54 -18.37 26.46
N LEU A 275 -5.85 -17.25 26.21
CA LEU A 275 -5.43 -16.85 24.87
C LEU A 275 -4.43 -17.84 24.25
N GLU A 276 -3.45 -18.30 25.02
CA GLU A 276 -2.48 -19.30 24.58
C GLU A 276 -3.15 -20.64 24.26
N ALA A 277 -4.06 -21.10 25.13
CA ALA A 277 -4.83 -22.32 24.90
C ALA A 277 -5.68 -22.23 23.62
N LEU A 278 -6.30 -21.08 23.35
CA LEU A 278 -7.05 -20.84 22.12
C LEU A 278 -6.15 -20.91 20.88
N VAL A 279 -4.95 -20.30 20.94
CA VAL A 279 -3.98 -20.34 19.83
C VAL A 279 -3.50 -21.76 19.54
N VAL A 280 -3.31 -22.58 20.58
CA VAL A 280 -2.98 -24.01 20.41
C VAL A 280 -4.16 -24.77 19.80
N ALA A 281 -5.38 -24.54 20.29
CA ALA A 281 -6.58 -25.22 19.80
C ALA A 281 -6.87 -24.92 18.32
N ARG A 282 -6.59 -23.69 17.85
CA ARG A 282 -6.81 -23.24 16.48
C ARG A 282 -5.55 -23.11 15.64
N ASN A 283 -4.47 -23.79 16.03
CA ASN A 283 -3.16 -23.65 15.39
C ASN A 283 -3.20 -23.90 13.88
N ALA A 284 -3.89 -24.96 13.45
CA ALA A 284 -4.00 -25.36 12.05
C ALA A 284 -4.62 -24.26 11.17
N GLU A 285 -5.64 -23.56 11.67
CA GLU A 285 -6.34 -22.49 10.94
C GLU A 285 -5.41 -21.28 10.71
N PHE A 286 -4.61 -20.93 11.73
CA PHE A 286 -3.64 -19.83 11.61
C PHE A 286 -2.42 -20.18 10.75
N GLU A 287 -2.02 -21.45 10.74
CA GLU A 287 -0.92 -21.95 9.91
C GLU A 287 -1.33 -22.04 8.43
N GLU A 288 -2.55 -22.51 8.15
CA GLU A 288 -3.14 -22.54 6.81
C GLU A 288 -3.16 -21.13 6.19
N ASP A 289 -3.57 -20.14 6.97
CA ASP A 289 -3.58 -18.72 6.58
C ASP A 289 -2.18 -18.06 6.58
N LYS A 290 -1.13 -18.79 6.98
CA LYS A 290 0.26 -18.31 7.11
C LYS A 290 0.39 -17.08 8.02
N ASN A 291 -0.46 -16.99 9.04
CA ASN A 291 -0.51 -15.88 9.98
C ASN A 291 -0.01 -16.26 11.39
N LEU A 292 0.39 -17.52 11.64
CA LEU A 292 0.78 -18.00 12.97
C LEU A 292 1.87 -17.14 13.64
N GLY A 293 2.86 -16.68 12.89
CA GLY A 293 3.92 -15.80 13.42
C GLY A 293 3.40 -14.45 13.91
N LEU A 294 2.33 -13.93 13.29
CA LEU A 294 1.69 -12.69 13.70
C LEU A 294 0.74 -12.91 14.89
N VAL A 295 0.07 -14.06 14.95
CA VAL A 295 -0.72 -14.49 16.11
C VAL A 295 0.16 -14.59 17.37
N LYS A 296 1.34 -15.22 17.26
CA LYS A 296 2.30 -15.29 18.36
C LYS A 296 2.77 -13.90 18.83
N GLN A 297 2.94 -12.96 17.89
CA GLN A 297 3.26 -11.57 18.24
C GLN A 297 2.10 -10.88 18.96
N ALA A 298 0.84 -11.14 18.58
CA ALA A 298 -0.32 -10.64 19.31
C ALA A 298 -0.37 -11.22 20.73
N VAL A 299 -0.12 -12.52 20.93
CA VAL A 299 -0.02 -13.08 22.30
C VAL A 299 1.08 -12.38 23.10
N SER A 300 2.26 -12.21 22.50
CA SER A 300 3.39 -11.52 23.15
C SER A 300 3.07 -10.06 23.50
N SER A 301 2.30 -9.34 22.67
CA SER A 301 1.91 -7.96 22.97
C SER A 301 0.95 -7.86 24.16
N LEU A 302 0.23 -8.93 24.52
CA LEU A 302 -0.68 -8.92 25.66
C LEU A 302 0.06 -8.75 26.98
N TYR A 303 1.24 -9.37 27.13
CA TYR A 303 2.08 -9.19 28.33
C TYR A 303 2.44 -7.72 28.53
N LYS A 304 2.95 -7.08 27.47
CA LYS A 304 3.27 -5.65 27.48
C LYS A 304 2.04 -4.80 27.79
N ARG A 305 0.89 -5.14 27.22
CA ARG A 305 -0.38 -4.45 27.46
C ARG A 305 -0.85 -4.57 28.91
N ASN A 306 -0.73 -5.75 29.51
CA ASN A 306 -1.11 -5.99 30.90
C ASN A 306 -0.19 -5.23 31.85
N ILE A 307 1.12 -5.20 31.61
CA ILE A 307 2.07 -4.36 32.37
C ILE A 307 1.70 -2.87 32.24
N LEU A 308 1.39 -2.40 31.02
CA LEU A 308 0.95 -1.02 30.80
C LEU A 308 -0.37 -0.69 31.56
N ARG A 309 -1.27 -1.65 31.78
CA ARG A 309 -2.46 -1.43 32.61
C ARG A 309 -2.11 -1.27 34.10
N LEU A 310 -1.02 -1.88 34.56
CA LEU A 310 -0.57 -1.74 35.95
C LEU A 310 -0.05 -0.32 36.23
N THR A 311 0.61 0.33 35.26
CA THR A 311 1.12 1.70 35.42
C THR A 311 0.00 2.71 35.69
N GLN A 312 -1.23 2.41 35.24
CA GLN A 312 -2.40 3.26 35.46
C GLN A 312 -3.01 3.12 36.87
N LYS A 313 -2.71 2.02 37.57
CA LYS A 313 -3.32 1.70 38.88
C LYS A 313 -2.33 1.78 40.03
N TYR A 314 -1.05 1.60 39.75
CA TYR A 314 0.00 1.48 40.75
C TYR A 314 1.10 2.50 40.48
N LEU A 315 1.58 3.16 41.53
CA LEU A 315 2.79 3.98 41.47
C LEU A 315 4.05 3.14 41.67
N THR A 316 3.97 2.11 42.51
CA THR A 316 5.09 1.23 42.82
C THR A 316 4.55 -0.18 43.06
N LEU A 317 5.21 -1.19 42.47
CA LEU A 317 4.76 -2.58 42.51
C LEU A 317 5.97 -3.52 42.53
N SER A 318 5.88 -4.65 43.25
CA SER A 318 6.98 -5.61 43.28
C SER A 318 7.07 -6.39 41.95
N LEU A 319 8.27 -6.84 41.58
CA LEU A 319 8.47 -7.68 40.40
C LEU A 319 7.73 -9.02 40.50
N GLN A 320 7.57 -9.56 41.72
CA GLN A 320 6.82 -10.78 41.94
C GLN A 320 5.31 -10.55 41.76
N ASP A 321 4.78 -9.42 42.21
CA ASP A 321 3.38 -9.07 42.01
C ASP A 321 3.07 -8.82 40.54
N ILE A 322 3.99 -8.15 39.81
CA ILE A 322 3.88 -8.01 38.35
C ILE A 322 3.84 -9.40 37.70
N ALA A 323 4.73 -10.30 38.08
CA ALA A 323 4.75 -11.66 37.53
C ALA A 323 3.42 -12.39 37.79
N ASN A 324 2.90 -12.33 39.01
CA ASN A 324 1.64 -12.97 39.38
C ASN A 324 0.43 -12.37 38.63
N MET A 325 0.34 -11.04 38.55
CA MET A 325 -0.79 -10.34 37.90
C MET A 325 -0.79 -10.52 36.38
N VAL A 326 0.40 -10.62 35.77
CA VAL A 326 0.57 -10.77 34.32
C VAL A 326 0.76 -12.24 33.91
N GLN A 327 0.65 -13.19 34.84
CA GLN A 327 0.82 -14.63 34.59
C GLN A 327 2.19 -14.97 33.96
N LEU A 328 3.25 -14.30 34.39
CA LEU A 328 4.63 -14.63 34.05
C LEU A 328 5.18 -15.68 35.02
N GLY A 329 6.22 -16.41 34.60
CA GLY A 329 6.77 -17.52 35.38
C GLY A 329 7.48 -17.09 36.66
N ASN A 330 8.15 -15.94 36.66
CA ASN A 330 8.89 -15.43 37.82
C ASN A 330 9.21 -13.93 37.75
N ALA A 331 9.72 -13.38 38.86
CA ALA A 331 10.15 -11.99 38.97
C ALA A 331 11.24 -11.57 37.97
N LYS A 332 12.13 -12.48 37.55
CA LYS A 332 13.19 -12.17 36.57
C LYS A 332 12.61 -11.98 35.17
N GLU A 333 11.62 -12.78 34.81
CA GLU A 333 10.90 -12.65 33.55
C GLU A 333 10.12 -11.33 33.52
N ALA A 334 9.45 -10.97 34.63
CA ALA A 334 8.84 -9.65 34.79
C ALA A 334 9.85 -8.51 34.65
N GLU A 335 11.03 -8.62 35.27
CA GLU A 335 12.11 -7.64 35.15
C GLU A 335 12.56 -7.46 33.70
N MET A 336 12.74 -8.57 32.97
CA MET A 336 13.12 -8.55 31.56
C MET A 336 12.06 -7.84 30.69
N HIS A 337 10.77 -8.13 30.89
CA HIS A 337 9.70 -7.46 30.15
C HIS A 337 9.63 -5.97 30.47
N VAL A 338 9.73 -5.59 31.74
CA VAL A 338 9.73 -4.17 32.16
C VAL A 338 10.93 -3.44 31.57
N LEU A 339 12.12 -4.03 31.63
CA LEU A 339 13.33 -3.46 31.04
C LEU A 339 13.19 -3.24 29.54
N GLN A 340 12.66 -4.22 28.81
CA GLN A 340 12.43 -4.10 27.38
C GLN A 340 11.41 -3.00 27.06
N MET A 341 10.34 -2.88 27.83
CA MET A 341 9.36 -1.81 27.65
C MET A 341 9.93 -0.42 27.95
N ILE A 342 10.86 -0.29 28.89
CA ILE A 342 11.59 0.97 29.14
C ILE A 342 12.50 1.31 27.95
N GLN A 343 13.27 0.33 27.45
CA GLN A 343 14.16 0.52 26.30
C GLN A 343 13.41 0.89 25.02
N ASP A 344 12.25 0.28 24.81
CA ASP A 344 11.36 0.55 23.67
C ASP A 344 10.59 1.90 23.83
N GLY A 345 10.75 2.61 24.96
CA GLY A 345 10.05 3.87 25.25
C GLY A 345 8.54 3.71 25.49
N GLN A 346 8.08 2.51 25.84
CA GLN A 346 6.65 2.19 26.04
C GLN A 346 6.15 2.54 27.44
N ILE A 347 7.03 2.51 28.44
CA ILE A 347 6.76 2.92 29.83
C ILE A 347 7.95 3.68 30.39
N HIS A 348 7.68 4.60 31.31
CA HIS A 348 8.70 5.25 32.13
C HIS A 348 8.68 4.61 33.52
N ALA A 349 9.75 3.92 33.89
CA ALA A 349 9.83 3.23 35.18
C ALA A 349 11.29 3.10 35.65
N LEU A 350 11.46 2.98 36.96
CA LEU A 350 12.74 2.69 37.62
C LEU A 350 12.67 1.32 38.30
N ILE A 351 13.66 0.48 38.05
CA ILE A 351 13.78 -0.85 38.65
C ILE A 351 14.78 -0.77 39.81
N ASN A 352 14.32 -1.09 41.02
CA ASN A 352 15.19 -1.26 42.18
C ASN A 352 15.40 -2.76 42.44
N GLN A 353 16.55 -3.27 42.00
CA GLN A 353 16.90 -4.68 42.16
C GLN A 353 17.16 -5.10 43.62
N LYS A 354 17.53 -4.18 44.51
CA LYS A 354 17.77 -4.50 45.93
C LYS A 354 16.47 -4.85 46.63
N ASP A 355 15.42 -4.06 46.35
CA ASP A 355 14.11 -4.21 46.99
C ASP A 355 13.15 -5.06 46.14
N GLY A 356 13.51 -5.38 44.89
CA GLY A 356 12.66 -6.11 43.96
C GLY A 356 11.43 -5.32 43.51
N MET A 357 11.52 -3.99 43.49
CA MET A 357 10.39 -3.09 43.23
C MET A 357 10.56 -2.31 41.92
N VAL A 358 9.45 -2.07 41.23
CA VAL A 358 9.34 -1.19 40.06
C VAL A 358 8.54 0.03 40.45
N ARG A 359 9.12 1.22 40.27
CA ARG A 359 8.44 2.51 40.44
C ARG A 359 8.07 3.04 39.06
N PHE A 360 6.79 3.18 38.79
CA PHE A 360 6.28 3.79 37.56
C PHE A 360 6.37 5.32 37.68
N LEU A 361 6.75 5.97 36.58
CA LEU A 361 6.92 7.41 36.46
C LEU A 361 5.96 7.95 35.40
N GLU A 362 5.69 9.24 35.49
CA GLU A 362 5.04 9.98 34.42
C GLU A 362 6.01 10.22 33.26
N ASP A 363 5.46 10.55 32.09
CA ASP A 363 6.25 10.92 30.92
C ASP A 363 7.16 12.12 31.25
N PRO A 364 8.49 11.99 31.11
CA PRO A 364 9.42 13.06 31.42
C PRO A 364 9.38 14.23 30.43
N GLU A 365 8.69 14.09 29.29
CA GLU A 365 8.62 15.14 28.27
C GLU A 365 7.89 16.39 28.78
N GLN A 366 8.61 17.52 28.77
CA GLN A 366 8.10 18.80 29.24
C GLN A 366 7.70 19.75 28.11
N TYR A 367 7.84 19.33 26.86
CA TYR A 367 7.55 20.11 25.64
C TYR A 367 8.38 21.40 25.54
N LYS A 368 9.61 21.38 26.05
CA LYS A 368 10.52 22.54 26.09
C LYS A 368 11.82 22.31 25.31
N SER A 369 12.05 21.10 24.81
CA SER A 369 13.27 20.74 24.10
C SER A 369 13.27 21.32 22.67
N SER A 370 14.47 21.57 22.14
CA SER A 370 14.64 21.93 20.71
C SER A 370 14.12 20.81 19.80
N GLU A 371 14.31 19.55 20.21
CA GLU A 371 13.80 18.37 19.49
C GLU A 371 12.27 18.43 19.35
N MET A 372 11.55 18.82 20.41
CA MET A 372 10.09 18.93 20.35
C MET A 372 9.63 20.09 19.45
N ILE A 373 10.40 21.18 19.39
CA ILE A 373 10.15 22.28 18.44
C ILE A 373 10.29 21.77 16.99
N GLU A 374 11.32 20.98 16.69
CA GLU A 374 11.52 20.38 15.36
C GLU A 374 10.39 19.39 14.99
N ILE A 375 9.97 18.55 15.94
CA ILE A 375 8.82 17.65 15.75
C ILE A 375 7.56 18.47 15.47
N MET A 376 7.31 19.53 16.24
CA MET A 376 6.14 20.38 16.08
C MET A 376 6.15 21.12 14.73
N ASP A 377 7.29 21.67 14.31
CA ASP A 377 7.43 22.30 12.99
C ASP A 377 7.17 21.28 11.87
N SER A 378 7.73 20.07 11.96
CA SER A 378 7.46 18.98 11.00
C SER A 378 5.97 18.64 10.90
N VAL A 379 5.26 18.57 12.03
CA VAL A 379 3.81 18.35 12.07
C VAL A 379 3.05 19.53 11.44
N ILE A 380 3.46 20.78 11.71
CA ILE A 380 2.87 21.99 11.13
C ILE A 380 3.06 21.97 9.61
N GLN A 381 4.27 21.74 9.10
CA GLN A 381 4.56 21.70 7.67
C GLN A 381 3.73 20.64 6.95
N ARG A 382 3.60 19.44 7.53
CA ARG A 382 2.74 18.37 6.99
C ARG A 382 1.26 18.78 6.97
N THR A 383 0.78 19.46 8.01
CA THR A 383 -0.61 19.95 8.10
C THR A 383 -0.89 21.05 7.07
N ILE A 384 0.07 21.97 6.85
CA ILE A 384 0.00 22.97 5.78
C ILE A 384 -0.04 22.29 4.41
N GLY A 385 0.79 21.28 4.18
CA GLY A 385 0.77 20.47 2.95
C GLY A 385 -0.58 19.81 2.71
N LEU A 386 -1.18 19.22 3.74
CA LEU A 386 -2.53 18.64 3.66
C LEU A 386 -3.60 19.71 3.34
N SER A 387 -3.56 20.87 4.00
CA SER A 387 -4.48 21.98 3.74
C SER A 387 -4.41 22.46 2.30
N LYS A 388 -3.19 22.63 1.74
CA LYS A 388 -3.00 22.98 0.33
C LYS A 388 -3.60 21.93 -0.60
N ASN A 389 -3.43 20.64 -0.29
CA ASN A 389 -4.01 19.56 -1.08
C ASN A 389 -5.55 19.58 -1.05
N LEU A 390 -6.15 19.84 0.12
CA LEU A 390 -7.60 19.96 0.25
C LEU A 390 -8.15 21.15 -0.52
N LEU A 391 -7.49 22.31 -0.46
CA LEU A 391 -7.89 23.49 -1.25
C LEU A 391 -7.83 23.21 -2.75
N ALA A 392 -6.77 22.54 -3.23
CA ALA A 392 -6.67 22.16 -4.64
C ALA A 392 -7.77 21.17 -5.08
N MET A 393 -8.15 20.23 -4.20
CA MET A 393 -9.28 19.34 -4.47
C MET A 393 -10.62 20.08 -4.50
N ASP A 394 -10.84 21.01 -3.57
CA ASP A 394 -12.05 21.84 -3.51
C ASP A 394 -12.20 22.75 -4.74
N GLU A 395 -11.10 23.37 -5.18
CA GLU A 395 -11.05 24.15 -6.42
C GLU A 395 -11.37 23.29 -7.64
N SER A 396 -10.74 22.11 -7.76
CA SER A 396 -11.00 21.18 -8.86
C SER A 396 -12.46 20.71 -8.89
N LEU A 397 -13.07 20.45 -7.74
CA LEU A 397 -14.48 20.07 -7.65
C LEU A 397 -15.42 21.24 -7.96
N SER A 398 -15.07 22.44 -7.50
CA SER A 398 -15.85 23.67 -7.75
C SER A 398 -15.89 24.05 -9.23
N CYS A 399 -14.87 23.66 -9.99
CA CYS A 399 -14.83 23.84 -11.45
C CYS A 399 -15.41 22.66 -12.24
N ASP A 400 -15.83 21.56 -11.61
CA ASP A 400 -16.38 20.39 -12.30
C ASP A 400 -17.79 20.69 -12.86
N PRO A 401 -18.00 20.59 -14.20
CA PRO A 401 -19.30 20.84 -14.82
C PRO A 401 -20.43 19.97 -14.26
N LEU A 402 -20.15 18.71 -13.88
CA LEU A 402 -21.14 17.80 -13.31
C LEU A 402 -21.55 18.21 -11.90
N TYR A 403 -20.58 18.70 -11.12
CA TYR A 403 -20.83 19.24 -9.78
C TYR A 403 -21.66 20.52 -9.86
N LEU A 404 -21.22 21.48 -10.67
CA LEU A 404 -21.94 22.74 -10.89
C LEU A 404 -23.37 22.52 -11.42
N GLY A 405 -23.55 21.55 -12.32
CA GLY A 405 -24.87 21.17 -12.84
C GLY A 405 -25.81 20.61 -11.78
N LYS A 406 -25.30 19.89 -10.77
CA LYS A 406 -26.11 19.39 -9.65
C LYS A 406 -26.40 20.48 -8.62
N VAL A 407 -25.39 21.25 -8.21
CA VAL A 407 -25.54 22.34 -7.24
C VAL A 407 -26.48 23.43 -7.78
N GLY A 408 -26.40 23.75 -9.07
CA GLY A 408 -27.32 24.68 -9.72
C GLY A 408 -28.77 24.19 -9.70
N ARG A 409 -29.00 22.88 -9.90
CA ARG A 409 -30.35 22.26 -9.82
C ARG A 409 -30.89 22.16 -8.41
N GLU A 410 -30.03 21.90 -7.41
CA GLU A 410 -30.44 21.91 -6.00
C GLU A 410 -30.77 23.32 -5.50
N ARG A 411 -30.03 24.35 -5.94
CA ARG A 411 -30.40 25.75 -5.67
C ARG A 411 -31.75 26.12 -6.27
N GLN A 412 -32.07 25.65 -7.48
CA GLN A 412 -33.40 25.86 -8.09
C GLN A 412 -34.52 25.06 -7.41
N ARG A 413 -34.23 23.92 -6.76
CA ARG A 413 -35.24 23.13 -6.03
C ARG A 413 -35.78 23.81 -4.78
N TYR A 414 -35.05 24.76 -4.21
CA TYR A 414 -35.51 25.57 -3.07
C TYR A 414 -36.13 26.91 -3.49
N ASP A 415 -36.22 27.19 -4.79
CA ASP A 415 -36.65 28.50 -5.33
C ASP A 415 -38.06 28.45 -5.95
N PHE A 416 -38.85 27.42 -5.65
CA PHE A 416 -40.27 27.35 -6.02
C PHE A 416 -41.13 27.15 -4.77
N GLY A 417 -41.60 28.27 -4.24
CA GLY A 417 -42.58 28.36 -3.18
C GLY A 417 -42.89 29.83 -2.92
N ASP A 418 -43.74 30.41 -3.77
CA ASP A 418 -44.51 31.60 -3.43
C ASP A 418 -45.21 31.37 -2.08
N ASP A 419 -44.64 31.89 -1.00
CA ASP A 419 -45.34 32.21 0.24
C ASP A 419 -44.87 33.60 0.72
N PHE A 420 -44.91 34.56 -0.21
CA PHE A 420 -45.22 35.94 0.13
C PHE A 420 -46.73 36.01 0.34
N ASP A 421 -47.18 35.87 1.59
CA ASP A 421 -48.26 36.67 2.20
C ASP A 421 -48.80 36.00 3.46
N THR A 422 -48.34 36.46 4.61
CA THR A 422 -49.23 37.06 5.63
C THR A 422 -48.36 37.55 6.78
N VAL A 423 -48.11 38.85 6.80
CA VAL A 423 -47.68 39.58 7.99
C VAL A 423 -48.83 39.56 9.00
N PRO A 424 -48.67 39.05 10.23
CA PRO A 424 -49.52 39.48 11.32
C PRO A 424 -48.99 40.82 11.81
N GLN A 425 -49.67 41.89 11.42
CA GLN A 425 -49.54 43.19 12.03
C GLN A 425 -49.96 43.11 13.50
N LYS A 426 -49.14 43.74 14.38
CA LYS A 426 -49.51 44.32 15.70
C LYS A 426 -49.89 43.32 16.81
N PHE A 427 -49.67 43.52 18.11
CA PHE A 427 -49.20 44.58 19.05
C PHE A 427 -48.70 43.78 20.31
N SER A 428 -48.00 44.25 21.35
CA SER A 428 -47.88 45.55 22.04
C SER A 428 -46.78 45.41 23.11
N MET A 429 -46.23 46.58 23.52
CA MET A 429 -45.40 46.91 24.70
C MET A 429 -44.89 45.79 25.62
#